data_AF-E4XXI4-F1
#
_entry.id   AF-E4XXI4-F1
#
_cell.length_a   1.000
_cell.length_b   1.000
_cell.length_c   1.000
_cell.angle_alpha   90.00
_cell.angle_beta   90.00
_cell.angle_gamma   90.00
#
_symmetry.space_group_name_H-M   'P 1'
#
loop_
_entity.id
_entity.type
_entity.pdbx_description
1 polymer ?
#
loop_
_entity_poly.entity_id
_entity_poly.type
_entity_poly.pdbx_seq_one_letter_code
_entity_poly.pdbx_strand_id
1 'polypeptide(L)'
;MSTERLEALVLTRKPYAAEEAPLKKRAESRGCYKFTSREKLEIRAFESTFSQCLFDCAAKGHFLAALEWKSCFCFSDEIPKSIFEQVDPGECFFPCKDDPTEERCGGDGRISVFRTNLEDTRCTNVTLGEDGQFKKIMLASLPGSGNTWTRYLIERATGIYTGAVAEDSSLYRGGFRGEYESPNARNTIAVKIHRFEKNSDGHIILIRNPFDAIISEFNRKNSKGHTGHAEREKFAGLVWENHVRQMANRWLTMYKTAIKYGNVHVLYFEDLKENLAENLIKTVKFLKKNNPELETSAASDRIKCIVHDSTGNFKRSKSDSNFFNPYSVAQKQNITEKIKKLQEVLLQNSLPVPPTSYLQNEYL
;
A
#
# COMPACT_ATOMS: atom_id res chain seq x y z
N MET A 1 13.91 26.62 49.19
CA MET A 1 14.92 25.74 48.58
C MET A 1 15.66 26.54 47.53
N SER A 2 16.93 26.79 47.78
CA SER A 2 17.79 27.79 47.14
C SER A 2 18.09 27.51 45.67
N THR A 3 18.42 28.59 44.97
CA THR A 3 18.88 28.73 43.58
C THR A 3 20.15 27.94 43.22
N GLU A 4 20.71 27.16 44.14
CA GLU A 4 21.93 26.36 43.94
C GLU A 4 21.68 24.94 43.39
N ARG A 5 20.41 24.52 43.21
CA ARG A 5 20.08 23.22 42.58
C ARG A 5 19.90 23.28 41.06
N LEU A 6 19.91 24.47 40.45
CA LEU A 6 19.78 24.63 38.99
C LEU A 6 21.13 24.65 38.26
N GLU A 7 22.24 24.95 38.94
CA GLU A 7 23.57 25.02 38.31
C GLU A 7 24.33 23.69 38.25
N ALA A 8 23.90 22.67 39.01
CA ALA A 8 24.55 21.34 39.01
C ALA A 8 24.12 20.39 37.88
N LEU A 9 23.20 20.81 37.00
CA LEU A 9 22.70 19.99 35.87
C LEU A 9 23.25 20.44 34.49
N VAL A 10 24.11 21.44 34.45
CA VAL A 10 24.61 22.05 33.20
C VAL A 10 26.05 21.65 32.85
N LEU A 11 26.78 20.96 33.74
CA LEU A 11 28.21 20.65 33.56
C LEU A 11 28.56 19.16 33.56
N THR A 12 27.82 18.33 32.83
CA THR A 12 28.34 17.05 32.31
C THR A 12 27.71 16.68 30.96
N ARG A 13 27.68 17.61 29.99
CA ARG A 13 27.48 17.22 28.59
C ARG A 13 28.85 16.86 28.02
N LYS A 14 29.18 15.57 28.07
CA LYS A 14 30.21 15.02 27.17
C LYS A 14 29.84 15.43 25.74
N PRO A 15 30.78 15.88 24.89
CA PRO A 15 30.47 16.09 23.49
C PRO A 15 29.97 14.76 22.94
N TYR A 16 28.74 14.75 22.44
CA TYR A 16 28.24 13.67 21.62
C TYR A 16 29.24 13.54 20.48
N ALA A 17 30.05 12.48 20.52
CA ALA A 17 30.70 12.00 19.33
C ALA A 17 29.60 11.85 18.28
N ALA A 18 29.78 12.49 17.13
CA ALA A 18 28.92 12.28 15.99
C ALA A 18 28.94 10.77 15.71
N GLU A 19 27.90 10.07 16.16
CA GLU A 19 27.59 8.73 15.69
C GLU A 19 27.43 8.86 14.18
N GLU A 20 28.39 8.29 13.45
CA GLU A 20 28.26 8.09 12.02
C GLU A 20 26.91 7.42 11.77
N ALA A 21 26.00 8.16 11.13
CA ALA A 21 24.71 7.61 10.72
C ALA A 21 24.96 6.32 9.91
N PRO A 22 24.26 5.21 10.19
CA PRO A 22 24.45 3.99 9.42
C PRO A 22 23.90 4.19 8.00
N LEU A 23 24.76 4.66 7.10
CA LEU A 23 24.57 4.65 5.66
C LEU A 23 24.69 3.20 5.19
N LYS A 24 23.59 2.43 5.27
CA LYS A 24 23.46 1.16 4.54
C LYS A 24 21.99 0.75 4.37
N LYS A 25 21.17 1.68 3.86
CA LYS A 25 19.97 1.24 3.11
C LYS A 25 20.50 0.78 1.75
N ARG A 26 20.54 -0.54 1.54
CA ARG A 26 20.95 -1.16 0.27
C ARG A 26 20.20 -0.47 -0.88
N ALA A 27 20.90 -0.13 -1.95
CA ALA A 27 20.25 0.40 -3.15
C ALA A 27 19.23 -0.64 -3.63
N GLU A 28 17.96 -0.27 -3.69
CA GLU A 28 16.90 -1.21 -4.07
C GLU A 28 16.86 -1.30 -5.60
N SER A 29 17.24 -2.46 -6.14
CA SER A 29 17.08 -2.75 -7.57
C SER A 29 15.60 -2.75 -7.95
N ARG A 30 15.28 -2.06 -9.06
CA ARG A 30 13.94 -1.95 -9.64
C ARG A 30 13.76 -2.79 -10.90
N GLY A 31 14.79 -3.52 -11.29
CA GLY A 31 14.75 -4.50 -12.38
C GLY A 31 15.75 -4.25 -13.49
N CYS A 32 15.75 -5.19 -14.44
CA CYS A 32 16.56 -5.16 -15.65
C CYS A 32 15.69 -4.80 -16.86
N TYR A 33 16.21 -3.98 -17.76
CA TYR A 33 15.49 -3.51 -18.94
C TYR A 33 16.36 -3.60 -20.20
N LYS A 34 15.71 -3.78 -21.35
CA LYS A 34 16.35 -3.63 -22.67
C LYS A 34 15.82 -2.38 -23.38
N PHE A 35 16.66 -1.79 -24.24
CA PHE A 35 16.23 -0.73 -25.14
C PHE A 35 15.38 -1.30 -26.28
N THR A 36 14.17 -0.78 -26.47
CA THR A 36 13.35 -1.06 -27.65
C THR A 36 13.73 -0.15 -28.82
N SER A 37 14.23 1.06 -28.55
CA SER A 37 14.78 1.99 -29.54
C SER A 37 15.76 2.95 -28.88
N ARG A 38 17.06 2.81 -29.16
CA ARG A 38 18.09 3.74 -28.67
C ARG A 38 18.00 5.13 -29.31
N GLU A 39 17.45 5.23 -30.51
CA GLU A 39 17.30 6.49 -31.25
C GLU A 39 16.26 7.43 -30.62
N LYS A 40 15.31 6.89 -29.85
CA LYS A 40 14.30 7.66 -29.10
C LYS A 40 14.81 8.15 -27.74
N LEU A 41 16.07 7.92 -27.42
CA LEU A 41 16.64 8.27 -26.13
C LEU A 41 16.99 9.76 -26.09
N GLU A 42 16.04 10.58 -25.66
CA GLU A 42 16.25 12.02 -25.45
C GLU A 42 17.03 12.33 -24.15
N ILE A 43 17.23 11.31 -23.31
CA ILE A 43 17.90 11.43 -22.01
C ILE A 43 19.41 11.27 -22.20
N ARG A 44 20.17 12.30 -21.85
CA ARG A 44 21.63 12.28 -21.95
C ARG A 44 22.24 11.38 -20.88
N ALA A 45 23.00 10.38 -21.33
CA ALA A 45 23.87 9.59 -20.47
C ALA A 45 25.07 10.42 -20.01
N PHE A 46 25.63 10.10 -18.85
CA PHE A 46 26.96 10.55 -18.45
C PHE A 46 27.74 9.38 -17.84
N GLU A 47 29.06 9.38 -18.00
CA GLU A 47 29.91 8.35 -17.40
C GLU A 47 29.98 8.56 -15.88
N SER A 48 29.69 7.52 -15.11
CA SER A 48 29.71 7.58 -13.66
C SER A 48 29.95 6.19 -13.04
N THR A 49 30.29 6.14 -11.76
CA THR A 49 30.30 4.90 -10.97
C THR A 49 28.90 4.61 -10.44
N PHE A 50 28.68 3.42 -9.89
CA PHE A 50 27.37 3.07 -9.33
C PHE A 50 26.92 4.04 -8.23
N SER A 51 27.76 4.23 -7.22
CA SER A 51 27.48 5.10 -6.08
C SER A 51 27.30 6.56 -6.50
N GLN A 52 28.13 7.04 -7.44
CA GLN A 52 28.05 8.42 -7.93
C GLN A 52 26.81 8.65 -8.81
N CYS A 53 26.42 7.68 -9.63
CA CYS A 53 25.20 7.76 -10.43
C CYS A 53 23.95 7.92 -9.56
N LEU A 54 23.84 7.12 -8.49
CA LEU A 54 22.75 7.23 -7.52
C LEU A 54 22.72 8.61 -6.85
N PHE A 55 23.88 9.09 -6.41
CA PHE A 55 24.02 10.40 -5.77
C PHE A 55 23.67 11.56 -6.71
N ASP A 56 24.20 11.56 -7.93
CA ASP A 56 23.99 12.63 -8.91
C ASP A 56 22.53 12.68 -9.38
N CYS A 57 21.89 11.53 -9.60
CA CYS A 57 20.47 11.49 -9.93
C CYS A 57 19.62 12.00 -8.77
N ALA A 58 19.92 11.60 -7.52
CA ALA A 58 19.23 12.13 -6.34
C ALA A 58 19.38 13.64 -6.21
N ALA A 59 20.61 14.16 -6.36
CA ALA A 59 20.91 15.59 -6.28
C ALA A 59 20.18 16.41 -7.36
N LYS A 60 19.88 15.81 -8.50
CA LYS A 60 19.07 16.39 -9.59
C LYS A 60 17.56 16.22 -9.41
N GLY A 61 17.11 15.62 -8.30
CA GLY A 61 15.68 15.42 -8.02
C GLY A 61 15.06 14.20 -8.71
N HIS A 62 15.87 13.24 -9.17
CA HIS A 62 15.40 12.02 -9.81
C HIS A 62 15.34 10.85 -8.82
N PHE A 63 14.19 10.16 -8.77
CA PHE A 63 13.99 9.01 -7.86
C PHE A 63 14.63 7.72 -8.38
N LEU A 64 14.96 7.68 -9.67
CA LEU A 64 15.55 6.52 -10.33
C LEU A 64 16.88 6.88 -11.00
N ALA A 65 17.85 6.00 -10.84
CA ALA A 65 19.09 5.98 -11.59
C ALA A 65 19.17 4.66 -12.36
N ALA A 66 19.63 4.70 -13.60
CA ALA A 66 19.80 3.51 -14.41
C ALA A 66 21.22 3.44 -14.97
N LEU A 67 21.83 2.25 -14.91
CA LEU A 67 23.20 2.02 -15.31
C LEU A 67 23.31 0.95 -16.39
N GLU A 68 23.92 1.34 -17.50
CA GLU A 68 24.46 0.43 -18.51
C GLU A 68 25.99 0.45 -18.35
N TRP A 69 26.49 -0.45 -17.51
CA TRP A 69 27.87 -0.50 -17.05
C TRP A 69 28.33 0.79 -16.36
N LYS A 70 28.92 1.74 -17.09
CA LYS A 70 29.32 3.07 -16.59
C LYS A 70 28.42 4.21 -17.06
N SER A 71 27.54 3.95 -18.02
CA SER A 71 26.63 4.96 -18.55
C SER A 71 25.46 5.13 -17.60
N CYS A 72 25.38 6.29 -16.97
CA CYS A 72 24.34 6.66 -16.01
C CYS A 72 23.22 7.47 -16.68
N PHE A 73 21.97 7.13 -16.37
CA PHE A 73 20.75 7.81 -16.80
C PHE A 73 19.89 8.11 -15.58
N CYS A 74 19.30 9.29 -15.52
CA CYS A 74 18.40 9.67 -14.44
C CYS A 74 16.96 9.74 -14.94
N PHE A 75 16.02 9.22 -14.14
CA PHE A 75 14.59 9.30 -14.44
C PHE A 75 13.86 9.84 -13.22
N SER A 76 12.96 10.79 -13.46
CA SER A 76 12.21 11.44 -12.38
C SER A 76 11.32 10.44 -11.66
N ASP A 77 10.28 9.95 -12.33
CA ASP A 77 9.28 9.07 -11.72
C ASP A 77 9.41 7.63 -12.24
N GLU A 78 9.30 7.43 -13.55
CA GLU A 78 9.24 6.09 -14.15
C GLU A 78 10.20 5.89 -15.32
N ILE A 79 10.45 4.62 -15.64
CA ILE A 79 11.17 4.22 -16.84
C ILE A 79 10.21 4.27 -18.04
N PRO A 80 10.50 5.06 -19.10
CA PRO A 80 9.62 5.20 -20.25
C PRO A 80 9.41 3.87 -20.99
N LYS A 81 8.21 3.29 -20.89
CA LYS A 81 7.86 2.02 -21.56
C LYS A 81 7.94 2.09 -23.10
N SER A 82 7.93 3.29 -23.66
CA SER A 82 8.13 3.52 -25.10
C SER A 82 9.57 3.26 -25.56
N ILE A 83 10.54 3.29 -24.64
CA ILE A 83 11.98 3.17 -24.91
C ILE A 83 12.56 1.92 -24.25
N PHE A 84 11.96 1.47 -23.14
CA PHE A 84 12.47 0.38 -22.33
C PHE A 84 11.40 -0.69 -22.10
N GLU A 85 11.84 -1.94 -22.19
CA GLU A 85 11.02 -3.11 -21.88
C GLU A 85 11.69 -3.88 -20.75
N GLN A 86 10.92 -4.25 -19.72
CA GLN A 86 11.44 -5.02 -18.59
C GLN A 86 11.74 -6.46 -19.05
N VAL A 87 12.89 -6.97 -18.64
CA VAL A 87 13.35 -8.33 -18.97
C VAL A 87 13.70 -9.12 -17.71
N ASP A 88 14.13 -10.37 -17.88
CA ASP A 88 14.55 -11.19 -16.76
C ASP A 88 15.70 -10.52 -15.98
N PRO A 89 15.65 -10.44 -14.64
CA PRO A 89 16.70 -9.82 -13.84
C PRO A 89 18.10 -10.42 -14.08
N GLY A 90 18.18 -11.69 -14.49
CA GLY A 90 19.42 -12.39 -14.82
C GLY A 90 20.13 -11.85 -16.07
N GLU A 91 19.42 -11.16 -16.96
CA GLU A 91 20.01 -10.57 -18.17
C GLU A 91 20.88 -9.34 -17.86
N CYS A 92 20.72 -8.73 -16.70
CA CYS A 92 21.66 -7.76 -16.18
C CYS A 92 22.68 -8.53 -15.34
N PHE A 93 23.88 -8.75 -15.87
CA PHE A 93 24.93 -9.58 -15.25
C PHE A 93 26.28 -8.86 -15.13
N PHE A 94 26.43 -7.64 -15.65
CA PHE A 94 27.65 -6.88 -15.46
C PHE A 94 27.75 -6.37 -14.03
N PRO A 95 28.86 -6.61 -13.31
CA PRO A 95 29.04 -6.10 -11.96
C PRO A 95 29.10 -4.58 -11.98
N CYS A 96 28.47 -3.95 -10.98
CA CYS A 96 28.60 -2.52 -10.76
C CYS A 96 30.04 -2.15 -10.38
N LYS A 97 30.59 -1.13 -11.04
CA LYS A 97 31.91 -0.58 -10.66
C LYS A 97 31.79 0.20 -9.36
N ASP A 98 32.71 -0.05 -8.42
CA ASP A 98 32.81 0.61 -7.11
C ASP A 98 31.55 0.45 -6.23
N ASP A 99 30.90 -0.72 -6.34
CA ASP A 99 29.75 -1.07 -5.52
C ASP A 99 30.12 -2.06 -4.39
N PRO A 100 29.94 -1.69 -3.11
CA PRO A 100 30.14 -2.59 -1.98
C PRO A 100 28.97 -3.58 -1.75
N THR A 101 27.94 -3.59 -2.62
CA THR A 101 26.68 -4.33 -2.41
C THR A 101 26.40 -5.48 -3.40
N GLU A 102 27.36 -5.82 -4.27
CA GLU A 102 27.26 -6.89 -5.30
C GLU A 102 26.11 -6.71 -6.32
N GLU A 103 25.67 -5.48 -6.55
CA GLU A 103 24.63 -5.17 -7.52
C GLU A 103 25.16 -5.29 -8.97
N ARG A 104 24.22 -5.44 -9.89
CA ARG A 104 24.50 -5.65 -11.31
C ARG A 104 24.10 -4.41 -12.09
N CYS A 105 25.01 -3.81 -12.85
CA CYS A 105 24.83 -2.56 -13.58
C CYS A 105 24.70 -2.85 -15.08
N GLY A 106 23.59 -3.44 -15.49
CA GLY A 106 23.30 -3.76 -16.88
C GLY A 106 23.89 -5.10 -17.35
N GLY A 107 23.95 -5.27 -18.66
CA GLY A 107 24.36 -6.48 -19.39
C GLY A 107 24.44 -6.15 -20.88
N ASP A 108 24.50 -7.16 -21.75
CA ASP A 108 24.59 -6.94 -23.20
C ASP A 108 23.37 -6.20 -23.76
N GLY A 109 23.51 -4.88 -23.95
CA GLY A 109 22.41 -3.99 -24.31
C GLY A 109 21.30 -3.93 -23.26
N ARG A 110 21.64 -4.18 -21.99
CA ARG A 110 20.73 -4.14 -20.85
C ARG A 110 21.13 -3.05 -19.87
N ILE A 111 20.11 -2.50 -19.22
CA ILE A 111 20.26 -1.44 -18.22
C ILE A 111 19.61 -1.89 -16.91
N SER A 112 20.33 -1.72 -15.81
CA SER A 112 19.79 -1.95 -14.47
C SER A 112 19.25 -0.65 -13.90
N VAL A 113 18.08 -0.70 -13.29
CA VAL A 113 17.43 0.47 -12.69
C VAL A 113 17.45 0.32 -11.17
N PHE A 114 17.79 1.40 -10.48
CA PHE A 114 17.92 1.46 -9.04
C PHE A 114 17.16 2.64 -8.48
N ARG A 115 16.65 2.48 -7.26
CA ARG A 115 16.10 3.60 -6.51
C ARG A 115 17.22 4.44 -5.90
N THR A 116 17.15 5.75 -6.07
CA THR A 116 18.06 6.69 -5.40
C THR A 116 17.69 6.83 -3.91
N ASN A 117 18.55 7.47 -3.12
CA ASN A 117 18.27 7.78 -1.72
C ASN A 117 17.36 9.01 -1.53
N LEU A 118 16.85 9.58 -2.62
CA LEU A 118 15.95 10.73 -2.56
C LEU A 118 14.62 10.32 -1.91
N GLU A 119 14.28 10.97 -0.79
CA GLU A 119 12.98 10.81 -0.15
C GLU A 119 11.90 11.56 -0.92
N ASP A 120 10.83 10.86 -1.29
CA ASP A 120 9.71 11.48 -1.99
C ASP A 120 8.73 12.11 -0.98
N THR A 121 8.86 13.43 -0.80
CA THR A 121 8.03 14.17 0.14
C THR A 121 6.66 14.54 -0.42
N ARG A 122 6.40 14.36 -1.73
CA ARG A 122 5.17 14.81 -2.39
C ARG A 122 3.92 14.25 -1.72
N CYS A 123 3.97 12.98 -1.32
CA CYS A 123 2.87 12.31 -0.64
C CYS A 123 2.97 12.32 0.90
N THR A 124 3.97 13.00 1.50
CA THR A 124 4.25 12.91 2.95
C THR A 124 3.36 13.73 3.85
N ASN A 125 3.05 14.95 3.44
CA ASN A 125 2.24 15.84 4.26
C ASN A 125 0.79 15.33 4.27
N VAL A 126 0.27 15.02 5.45
CA VAL A 126 -1.12 14.60 5.69
C VAL A 126 -1.62 15.38 6.89
N THR A 127 -2.82 15.95 6.77
CA THR A 127 -3.41 16.82 7.79
C THR A 127 -4.82 16.38 8.16
N LEU A 128 -5.31 16.84 9.31
CA LEU A 128 -6.74 16.78 9.59
C LEU A 128 -7.42 17.95 8.86
N GLY A 129 -8.67 17.74 8.48
CA GLY A 129 -9.53 18.83 8.05
C GLY A 129 -10.06 19.64 9.23
N GLU A 130 -10.84 20.65 8.92
CA GLU A 130 -11.68 21.36 9.88
C GLU A 130 -12.93 20.54 10.23
N ASP A 131 -13.50 20.80 11.41
CA ASP A 131 -14.74 20.16 11.81
C ASP A 131 -15.88 20.50 10.84
N GLY A 132 -16.63 19.49 10.41
CA GLY A 132 -17.70 19.62 9.44
C GLY A 132 -17.24 19.73 7.99
N GLN A 133 -15.93 19.77 7.71
CA GLN A 133 -15.39 19.99 6.38
C GLN A 133 -15.84 18.91 5.38
N PHE A 134 -15.73 17.63 5.74
CA PHE A 134 -15.98 16.52 4.82
C PHE A 134 -17.31 15.82 5.04
N LYS A 135 -17.84 15.15 4.02
CA LYS A 135 -18.92 14.17 4.13
C LYS A 135 -18.47 12.95 4.91
N LYS A 136 -19.42 12.33 5.62
CA LYS A 136 -19.20 11.12 6.40
C LYS A 136 -19.16 9.91 5.47
N ILE A 137 -18.02 9.71 4.83
CA ILE A 137 -17.76 8.57 3.93
C ILE A 137 -17.19 7.40 4.71
N MET A 138 -17.79 6.22 4.57
CA MET A 138 -17.36 5.01 5.27
C MET A 138 -16.41 4.19 4.40
N LEU A 139 -15.24 3.84 4.93
CA LEU A 139 -14.41 2.77 4.38
C LEU A 139 -14.86 1.44 5.04
N ALA A 140 -15.86 0.81 4.42
CA ALA A 140 -16.48 -0.39 4.94
C ALA A 140 -15.83 -1.65 4.36
N SER A 141 -15.31 -2.52 5.23
CA SER A 141 -14.74 -3.78 4.79
C SER A 141 -14.70 -4.87 5.86
N LEU A 142 -14.56 -6.12 5.41
CA LEU A 142 -14.36 -7.25 6.30
C LEU A 142 -12.97 -7.12 6.97
N PRO A 143 -12.83 -7.50 8.24
CA PRO A 143 -11.50 -7.72 8.82
C PRO A 143 -10.66 -8.65 7.93
N GLY A 144 -9.36 -8.37 7.79
CA GLY A 144 -8.47 -9.12 6.90
C GLY A 144 -8.41 -8.64 5.44
N SER A 145 -9.25 -7.68 5.02
CA SER A 145 -9.30 -7.18 3.63
C SER A 145 -8.23 -6.13 3.25
N GLY A 146 -7.28 -5.79 4.14
CA GLY A 146 -6.25 -4.79 3.85
C GLY A 146 -6.55 -3.35 4.26
N ASN A 147 -7.53 -3.15 5.17
CA ASN A 147 -7.97 -1.85 5.69
C ASN A 147 -6.85 -0.85 5.98
N THR A 148 -5.85 -1.24 6.78
CA THR A 148 -4.78 -0.33 7.20
C THR A 148 -3.97 0.16 6.01
N TRP A 149 -3.66 -0.71 5.06
CA TRP A 149 -2.94 -0.34 3.85
C TRP A 149 -3.80 0.58 2.96
N THR A 150 -5.07 0.26 2.75
CA THR A 150 -5.97 1.12 1.97
C THR A 150 -6.14 2.50 2.60
N ARG A 151 -6.24 2.60 3.93
CA ARG A 151 -6.26 3.88 4.62
C ARG A 151 -4.99 4.67 4.37
N TYR A 152 -3.82 4.05 4.58
CA TYR A 152 -2.54 4.67 4.25
C TYR A 152 -2.55 5.22 2.83
N LEU A 153 -2.93 4.42 1.83
CA LEU A 153 -2.96 4.86 0.44
C LEU A 153 -3.91 6.05 0.21
N ILE A 154 -5.10 6.06 0.82
CA ILE A 154 -6.07 7.17 0.72
C ILE A 154 -5.50 8.44 1.38
N GLU A 155 -4.91 8.34 2.57
CA GLU A 155 -4.31 9.46 3.28
C GLU A 155 -3.18 10.09 2.46
N ARG A 156 -2.33 9.24 1.91
CA ARG A 156 -1.21 9.67 1.07
C ARG A 156 -1.71 10.26 -0.24
N ALA A 157 -2.76 9.74 -0.85
CA ALA A 157 -3.28 10.24 -2.12
C ALA A 157 -4.00 11.59 -1.95
N THR A 158 -4.71 11.77 -0.85
CA THR A 158 -5.55 12.97 -0.59
C THR A 158 -4.84 14.05 0.22
N GLY A 159 -3.83 13.69 1.01
CA GLY A 159 -3.23 14.61 1.99
C GLY A 159 -4.08 14.82 3.24
N ILE A 160 -5.12 14.01 3.45
CA ILE A 160 -6.04 14.13 4.58
C ILE A 160 -6.15 12.82 5.33
N TYR A 161 -6.11 12.87 6.66
CA TYR A 161 -6.21 11.67 7.50
C TYR A 161 -7.57 10.95 7.36
N THR A 162 -7.54 9.64 7.60
CA THR A 162 -8.73 8.80 7.73
C THR A 162 -9.01 8.46 9.19
N GLY A 163 -10.29 8.42 9.55
CA GLY A 163 -10.73 8.02 10.89
C GLY A 163 -11.03 6.53 11.01
N ALA A 164 -11.42 6.10 12.21
CA ALA A 164 -11.90 4.74 12.48
C ALA A 164 -13.00 4.73 13.55
N VAL A 165 -13.97 3.82 13.44
CA VAL A 165 -14.98 3.60 14.50
C VAL A 165 -14.45 2.74 15.65
N ALA A 166 -13.30 2.10 15.47
CA ALA A 166 -12.63 1.32 16.50
C ALA A 166 -11.19 1.83 16.59
N GLU A 167 -10.91 2.51 17.69
CA GLU A 167 -9.61 3.14 17.99
C GLU A 167 -8.52 2.09 18.17
N ASP A 168 -7.34 2.36 17.64
CA ASP A 168 -6.16 1.52 17.81
C ASP A 168 -4.92 2.36 18.14
N SER A 169 -4.47 2.31 19.39
CA SER A 169 -3.31 3.07 19.85
C SER A 169 -2.01 2.72 19.10
N SER A 170 -1.90 1.51 18.56
CA SER A 170 -0.73 1.10 17.78
C SER A 170 -0.72 1.76 16.40
N LEU A 171 -1.89 1.89 15.76
CA LEU A 171 -2.04 2.60 14.49
C LEU A 171 -1.84 4.11 14.68
N TYR A 172 -2.36 4.68 15.77
CA TYR A 172 -2.14 6.09 16.07
C TYR A 172 -0.64 6.42 16.23
N ARG A 173 0.09 5.61 17.02
CA ARG A 173 1.56 5.72 17.13
C ARG A 173 2.28 5.47 15.81
N GLY A 174 1.69 4.65 14.93
CA GLY A 174 2.16 4.41 13.57
C GLY A 174 1.87 5.54 12.57
N GLY A 175 1.21 6.63 12.99
CA GLY A 175 1.00 7.82 12.16
C GLY A 175 -0.44 8.03 11.66
N PHE A 176 -1.38 7.15 11.98
CA PHE A 176 -2.81 7.35 11.69
C PHE A 176 -3.42 8.35 12.69
N ARG A 177 -3.18 9.65 12.48
CA ARG A 177 -3.60 10.68 13.45
C ARG A 177 -5.12 10.81 13.59
N GLY A 178 -5.88 10.36 12.59
CA GLY A 178 -7.35 10.31 12.64
C GLY A 178 -7.95 9.20 13.51
N GLU A 179 -7.16 8.30 14.12
CA GLU A 179 -7.69 7.17 14.92
C GLU A 179 -8.66 7.57 16.02
N TYR A 180 -8.39 8.68 16.69
CA TYR A 180 -9.17 9.17 17.84
C TYR A 180 -10.20 10.24 17.44
N GLU A 181 -10.30 10.57 16.16
CA GLU A 181 -11.27 11.55 15.69
C GLU A 181 -12.68 10.95 15.70
N SER A 182 -13.64 11.76 16.17
CA SER A 182 -15.04 11.37 16.14
C SER A 182 -15.52 11.22 14.69
N PRO A 183 -16.16 10.10 14.30
CA PRO A 183 -16.77 9.96 12.98
C PRO A 183 -17.80 11.05 12.65
N ASN A 184 -18.33 11.76 13.65
CA ASN A 184 -19.28 12.86 13.48
C ASN A 184 -18.60 14.23 13.43
N ALA A 185 -17.32 14.35 13.83
CA ALA A 185 -16.55 15.59 13.69
C ALA A 185 -16.33 15.95 12.22
N ARG A 186 -16.32 14.94 11.32
CA ARG A 186 -16.28 15.15 9.87
C ARG A 186 -15.02 15.91 9.40
N ASN A 187 -13.92 15.76 10.13
CA ASN A 187 -12.58 16.31 9.86
C ASN A 187 -11.61 15.29 9.24
N THR A 188 -12.08 14.06 8.95
CA THR A 188 -11.33 13.02 8.24
C THR A 188 -12.00 12.70 6.90
N ILE A 189 -11.22 12.34 5.87
CA ILE A 189 -11.74 12.16 4.51
C ILE A 189 -12.58 10.88 4.32
N ALA A 190 -12.32 9.86 5.14
CA ALA A 190 -13.09 8.63 5.22
C ALA A 190 -12.92 7.97 6.60
N VAL A 191 -13.92 7.20 7.04
CA VAL A 191 -13.95 6.55 8.35
C VAL A 191 -14.01 5.02 8.18
N LYS A 192 -12.99 4.32 8.67
CA LYS A 192 -12.91 2.86 8.60
C LYS A 192 -13.90 2.18 9.56
N ILE A 193 -14.60 1.17 9.05
CA ILE A 193 -15.60 0.40 9.80
C ILE A 193 -15.69 -1.06 9.30
N HIS A 194 -16.06 -1.98 10.19
CA HIS A 194 -16.25 -3.41 9.87
C HIS A 194 -17.72 -3.83 9.75
N ARG A 195 -18.61 -2.86 9.60
CA ARG A 195 -20.06 -3.04 9.47
C ARG A 195 -20.60 -2.00 8.51
N PHE A 196 -21.84 -2.18 8.09
CA PHE A 196 -22.57 -1.14 7.36
C PHE A 196 -22.99 -0.03 8.32
N GLU A 197 -22.96 1.23 7.86
CA GLU A 197 -23.41 2.39 8.62
C GLU A 197 -24.48 3.15 7.81
N LYS A 198 -25.73 3.10 8.28
CA LYS A 198 -26.86 3.71 7.58
C LYS A 198 -26.77 5.24 7.56
N ASN A 199 -26.25 5.83 8.64
CA ASN A 199 -26.14 7.28 8.80
C ASN A 199 -24.78 7.77 8.28
N SER A 200 -24.54 7.54 6.99
CA SER A 200 -23.35 7.97 6.25
C SER A 200 -23.75 8.55 4.90
N ASP A 201 -22.90 9.42 4.35
CA ASP A 201 -23.15 10.06 3.06
C ASP A 201 -22.78 9.16 1.87
N GLY A 202 -21.90 8.17 2.09
CA GLY A 202 -21.45 7.24 1.06
C GLY A 202 -20.48 6.18 1.62
N HIS A 203 -20.20 5.16 0.80
CA HIS A 203 -19.34 4.04 1.19
C HIS A 203 -18.26 3.77 0.13
N ILE A 204 -17.00 3.69 0.55
CA ILE A 204 -15.97 2.96 -0.15
C ILE A 204 -16.02 1.53 0.40
N ILE A 205 -16.42 0.56 -0.44
CA ILE A 205 -16.37 -0.85 -0.06
C ILE A 205 -15.07 -1.48 -0.55
N LEU A 206 -14.21 -1.84 0.41
CA LEU A 206 -12.97 -2.56 0.12
C LEU A 206 -13.24 -4.06 0.15
N ILE A 207 -13.23 -4.70 -1.01
CA ILE A 207 -13.49 -6.13 -1.17
C ILE A 207 -12.15 -6.84 -1.40
N ARG A 208 -11.87 -7.88 -0.62
CA ARG A 208 -10.75 -8.80 -0.84
C ARG A 208 -11.32 -10.20 -1.08
N ASN A 209 -10.58 -11.04 -1.80
CA ASN A 209 -10.92 -12.45 -1.98
C ASN A 209 -11.25 -13.07 -0.60
N PRO A 210 -12.46 -13.62 -0.41
CA PRO A 210 -12.90 -14.12 0.89
C PRO A 210 -12.00 -15.24 1.43
N PHE A 211 -11.42 -16.09 0.57
CA PHE A 211 -10.46 -17.12 1.02
C PHE A 211 -9.26 -16.49 1.72
N ASP A 212 -8.71 -15.44 1.14
CA ASP A 212 -7.57 -14.70 1.69
C ASP A 212 -7.95 -13.88 2.94
N ALA A 213 -9.10 -13.21 2.90
CA ALA A 213 -9.56 -12.36 4.01
C ALA A 213 -9.84 -13.19 5.27
N ILE A 214 -10.46 -14.36 5.11
CA ILE A 214 -10.80 -15.29 6.20
C ILE A 214 -9.53 -15.82 6.88
N ILE A 215 -8.55 -16.29 6.09
CA ILE A 215 -7.23 -16.72 6.62
C ILE A 215 -6.53 -15.56 7.32
N SER A 216 -6.50 -14.39 6.67
CA SER A 216 -5.81 -13.22 7.19
C SER A 216 -6.35 -12.77 8.56
N GLU A 217 -7.67 -12.83 8.74
CA GLU A 217 -8.30 -12.50 10.02
C GLU A 217 -8.12 -13.61 11.06
N PHE A 218 -8.14 -14.88 10.66
CA PHE A 218 -7.87 -15.98 11.57
C PHE A 218 -6.45 -15.89 12.13
N ASN A 219 -5.48 -15.63 11.27
CA ASN A 219 -4.10 -15.36 11.62
C ASN A 219 -3.99 -14.19 12.61
N ARG A 220 -4.66 -13.07 12.34
CA ARG A 220 -4.67 -11.90 13.23
C ARG A 220 -5.22 -12.23 14.63
N LYS A 221 -6.30 -13.01 14.71
CA LYS A 221 -6.94 -13.37 15.99
C LYS A 221 -6.15 -14.41 16.80
N ASN A 222 -5.37 -15.25 16.13
CA ASN A 222 -4.68 -16.39 16.75
C ASN A 222 -3.15 -16.21 16.80
N SER A 223 -2.66 -14.99 16.57
CA SER A 223 -1.26 -14.60 16.68
C SER A 223 -1.11 -13.40 17.63
N LYS A 224 0.13 -13.05 17.99
CA LYS A 224 0.44 -11.97 18.94
C LYS A 224 0.46 -10.56 18.31
N GLY A 225 -0.08 -10.35 17.10
CA GLY A 225 -0.07 -9.02 16.46
C GLY A 225 -0.88 -8.90 15.16
N HIS A 226 -1.05 -7.67 14.66
CA HIS A 226 -1.87 -7.37 13.46
C HIS A 226 -1.39 -8.09 12.19
N THR A 227 -0.10 -8.39 12.11
CA THR A 227 0.56 -9.06 10.99
C THR A 227 0.94 -10.52 11.26
N GLY A 228 0.68 -11.06 12.45
CA GLY A 228 1.18 -12.39 12.84
C GLY A 228 0.49 -13.57 12.14
N HIS A 229 1.07 -14.76 12.31
CA HIS A 229 0.59 -16.03 11.74
C HIS A 229 0.19 -17.01 12.85
N ALA A 230 -0.90 -17.73 12.62
CA ALA A 230 -1.35 -18.81 13.50
C ALA A 230 -0.63 -20.11 13.13
N GLU A 231 -0.44 -20.97 14.12
CA GLU A 231 0.06 -22.35 13.94
C GLU A 231 -0.92 -23.16 13.07
N ARG A 232 -0.39 -24.10 12.26
CA ARG A 232 -1.19 -24.84 11.25
C ARG A 232 -2.29 -25.66 11.89
N GLU A 233 -2.05 -26.19 13.08
CA GLU A 233 -2.94 -27.02 13.88
C GLU A 233 -4.23 -26.27 14.25
N LYS A 234 -4.18 -24.93 14.33
CA LYS A 234 -5.35 -24.11 14.64
C LYS A 234 -6.33 -23.98 13.48
N PHE A 235 -5.93 -24.33 12.26
CA PHE A 235 -6.79 -24.30 11.07
C PHE A 235 -7.64 -25.58 10.92
N ALA A 236 -8.01 -26.20 12.04
CA ALA A 236 -8.81 -27.41 12.09
C ALA A 236 -9.87 -27.36 13.20
N GLY A 237 -10.85 -28.25 13.11
CA GLY A 237 -11.90 -28.42 14.11
C GLY A 237 -12.95 -27.30 14.14
N LEU A 238 -13.83 -27.39 15.14
CA LEU A 238 -15.04 -26.56 15.25
C LEU A 238 -14.77 -25.05 15.31
N VAL A 239 -13.61 -24.63 15.83
CA VAL A 239 -13.23 -23.21 15.91
C VAL A 239 -12.98 -22.65 14.51
N TRP A 240 -12.17 -23.34 13.71
CA TRP A 240 -11.91 -22.97 12.32
C TRP A 240 -13.18 -23.02 11.48
N GLU A 241 -13.96 -24.11 11.58
CA GLU A 241 -15.21 -24.28 10.84
C GLU A 241 -16.22 -23.16 11.12
N ASN A 242 -16.41 -22.80 12.38
CA ASN A 242 -17.29 -21.70 12.76
C ASN A 242 -16.77 -20.35 12.28
N HIS A 243 -15.46 -20.12 12.35
CA HIS A 243 -14.84 -18.89 11.85
C HIS A 243 -15.07 -18.73 10.34
N VAL A 244 -14.81 -19.77 9.55
CA VAL A 244 -15.04 -19.74 8.09
C VAL A 244 -16.51 -19.45 7.78
N ARG A 245 -17.45 -20.18 8.41
CA ARG A 245 -18.89 -20.01 8.19
C ARG A 245 -19.35 -18.59 8.52
N GLN A 246 -18.94 -18.05 9.68
CA GLN A 246 -19.33 -16.70 10.10
C GLN A 246 -18.75 -15.62 9.18
N MET A 247 -17.47 -15.73 8.85
CA MET A 247 -16.79 -14.75 8.01
C MET A 247 -17.31 -14.76 6.57
N ALA A 248 -17.55 -15.94 5.98
CA ALA A 248 -18.12 -16.06 4.63
C ALA A 248 -19.53 -15.44 4.55
N ASN A 249 -20.38 -15.68 5.55
CA ASN A 249 -21.70 -15.05 5.61
C ASN A 249 -21.60 -13.54 5.81
N ARG A 250 -20.72 -13.06 6.70
CA ARG A 250 -20.50 -11.64 6.93
C ARG A 250 -19.94 -10.93 5.69
N TRP A 251 -19.04 -11.58 4.95
CA TRP A 251 -18.48 -11.07 3.69
C TRP A 251 -19.59 -10.72 2.70
N LEU A 252 -20.49 -11.67 2.40
CA LEU A 252 -21.59 -11.42 1.46
C LEU A 252 -22.57 -10.37 2.00
N THR A 253 -23.03 -10.53 3.24
CA THR A 253 -24.07 -9.67 3.81
C THR A 253 -23.62 -8.21 3.86
N MET A 254 -22.41 -7.94 4.31
CA MET A 254 -21.92 -6.57 4.48
C MET A 254 -21.85 -5.82 3.14
N TYR A 255 -21.27 -6.43 2.09
CA TYR A 255 -21.17 -5.76 0.78
C TYR A 255 -22.53 -5.67 0.09
N LYS A 256 -23.37 -6.72 0.16
CA LYS A 256 -24.74 -6.67 -0.37
C LYS A 256 -25.55 -5.56 0.30
N THR A 257 -25.43 -5.41 1.62
CA THR A 257 -26.11 -4.32 2.34
C THR A 257 -25.58 -2.97 1.89
N ALA A 258 -24.27 -2.76 1.80
CA ALA A 258 -23.72 -1.47 1.34
C ALA A 258 -24.20 -1.09 -0.07
N ILE A 259 -24.17 -2.03 -1.02
CA ILE A 259 -24.61 -1.81 -2.41
C ILE A 259 -26.08 -1.37 -2.47
N LYS A 260 -26.94 -1.93 -1.61
CA LYS A 260 -28.37 -1.57 -1.54
C LYS A 260 -28.62 -0.08 -1.25
N TYR A 261 -27.70 0.63 -0.60
CA TYR A 261 -27.86 2.05 -0.22
C TYR A 261 -27.19 3.04 -1.19
N GLY A 262 -26.78 2.58 -2.37
CA GLY A 262 -26.69 3.38 -3.61
C GLY A 262 -25.45 4.25 -3.81
N ASN A 263 -24.95 4.97 -2.79
CA ASN A 263 -23.73 5.78 -2.96
C ASN A 263 -22.47 4.99 -2.58
N VAL A 264 -22.00 4.17 -3.52
CA VAL A 264 -20.92 3.21 -3.27
C VAL A 264 -19.81 3.33 -4.31
N HIS A 265 -18.56 3.33 -3.84
CA HIS A 265 -17.36 3.09 -4.64
C HIS A 265 -16.80 1.71 -4.32
N VAL A 266 -16.72 0.84 -5.32
CA VAL A 266 -16.19 -0.51 -5.17
C VAL A 266 -14.69 -0.50 -5.41
N LEU A 267 -13.93 -1.04 -4.45
CA LEU A 267 -12.49 -1.12 -4.50
C LEU A 267 -12.04 -2.54 -4.19
N TYR A 268 -11.45 -3.23 -5.17
CA TYR A 268 -10.89 -4.56 -4.94
C TYR A 268 -9.44 -4.47 -4.43
N PHE A 269 -9.11 -5.24 -3.41
CA PHE A 269 -7.76 -5.29 -2.83
C PHE A 269 -6.73 -5.82 -3.85
N GLU A 270 -7.15 -6.77 -4.67
CA GLU A 270 -6.35 -7.34 -5.75
C GLU A 270 -6.04 -6.29 -6.82
N ASP A 271 -7.04 -5.49 -7.22
CA ASP A 271 -6.84 -4.38 -8.16
C ASP A 271 -5.96 -3.27 -7.58
N LEU A 272 -6.02 -3.01 -6.26
CA LEU A 272 -5.09 -2.10 -5.59
C LEU A 272 -3.64 -2.61 -5.65
N LYS A 273 -3.43 -3.93 -5.66
CA LYS A 273 -2.08 -4.51 -5.77
C LYS A 273 -1.55 -4.46 -7.19
N GLU A 274 -2.41 -4.69 -8.18
CA GLU A 274 -2.01 -4.81 -9.59
C GLU A 274 -1.99 -3.44 -10.28
N ASN A 275 -3.03 -2.62 -10.07
CA ASN A 275 -3.26 -1.36 -10.75
C ASN A 275 -3.47 -0.22 -9.75
N LEU A 276 -2.47 0.00 -8.88
CA LEU A 276 -2.56 0.91 -7.73
C LEU A 276 -2.97 2.34 -8.12
N ALA A 277 -2.27 2.95 -9.08
CA ALA A 277 -2.49 4.34 -9.47
C ALA A 277 -3.92 4.58 -9.96
N GLU A 278 -4.40 3.75 -10.87
CA GLU A 278 -5.73 3.87 -11.46
C GLU A 278 -6.83 3.74 -10.39
N ASN A 279 -6.69 2.77 -9.49
CA ASN A 279 -7.66 2.54 -8.42
C ASN A 279 -7.67 3.67 -7.39
N LEU A 280 -6.51 4.26 -7.08
CA LEU A 280 -6.45 5.46 -6.24
C LEU A 280 -7.07 6.68 -6.94
N ILE A 281 -6.83 6.87 -8.24
CA ILE A 281 -7.47 7.94 -9.00
C ILE A 281 -9.00 7.81 -8.95
N LYS A 282 -9.53 6.60 -9.18
CA LYS A 282 -10.99 6.34 -9.09
C LYS A 282 -11.51 6.64 -7.67
N THR A 283 -10.77 6.25 -6.64
CA THR A 283 -11.13 6.49 -5.23
C THR A 283 -11.12 7.98 -4.89
N VAL A 284 -10.09 8.73 -5.29
CA VAL A 284 -10.02 10.18 -5.09
C VAL A 284 -11.14 10.91 -5.86
N LYS A 285 -11.46 10.48 -7.08
CA LYS A 285 -12.60 11.01 -7.84
C LYS A 285 -13.92 10.82 -7.10
N PHE A 286 -14.15 9.65 -6.51
CA PHE A 286 -15.33 9.40 -5.68
C PHE A 286 -15.36 10.32 -4.45
N LEU A 287 -14.22 10.48 -3.77
CA LEU A 287 -14.11 11.36 -2.60
C LEU A 287 -14.39 12.83 -2.99
N LYS A 288 -13.81 13.33 -4.09
CA LYS A 288 -14.05 14.69 -4.62
C LYS A 288 -15.49 14.91 -5.04
N LYS A 289 -16.14 13.90 -5.65
CA LYS A 289 -17.56 13.98 -6.01
C LYS A 289 -18.45 14.22 -4.78
N ASN A 290 -18.10 13.62 -3.64
CA ASN A 290 -18.83 13.79 -2.39
C ASN A 290 -18.38 15.04 -1.61
N ASN A 291 -17.15 15.50 -1.82
CA ASN A 291 -16.50 16.61 -1.12
C ASN A 291 -15.98 17.63 -2.16
N PRO A 292 -16.83 18.50 -2.74
CA PRO A 292 -16.41 19.44 -3.78
C PRO A 292 -15.28 20.38 -3.35
N GLU A 293 -15.11 20.62 -2.05
CA GLU A 293 -14.04 21.40 -1.42
C GLU A 293 -12.70 20.66 -1.30
N LEU A 294 -12.68 19.33 -1.46
CA LEU A 294 -11.45 18.53 -1.39
C LEU A 294 -10.47 19.00 -2.48
N GLU A 295 -9.33 19.56 -2.12
CA GLU A 295 -8.36 19.96 -3.13
C GLU A 295 -7.65 18.73 -3.71
N THR A 296 -7.69 18.58 -5.04
CA THR A 296 -7.16 17.39 -5.74
C THR A 296 -6.11 17.70 -6.79
N SER A 297 -5.72 18.96 -6.96
CA SER A 297 -4.68 19.36 -7.92
C SER A 297 -3.37 18.59 -7.71
N ALA A 298 -2.97 18.39 -6.44
CA ALA A 298 -1.78 17.62 -6.09
C ALA A 298 -1.99 16.09 -6.09
N ALA A 299 -3.23 15.59 -6.19
CA ALA A 299 -3.51 14.16 -6.02
C ALA A 299 -2.80 13.28 -7.05
N SER A 300 -2.66 13.76 -8.31
CA SER A 300 -1.94 13.01 -9.35
C SER A 300 -0.46 12.82 -8.99
N ASP A 301 0.22 13.89 -8.57
CA ASP A 301 1.64 13.83 -8.20
C ASP A 301 1.87 13.05 -6.91
N ARG A 302 0.94 13.15 -5.95
CA ARG A 302 0.93 12.32 -4.74
C ARG A 302 0.78 10.84 -5.08
N ILE A 303 -0.08 10.49 -6.04
CA ILE A 303 -0.26 9.10 -6.48
C ILE A 303 1.00 8.56 -7.16
N LYS A 304 1.71 9.37 -7.96
CA LYS A 304 3.03 8.98 -8.51
C LYS A 304 4.01 8.60 -7.38
N CYS A 305 4.13 9.46 -6.36
CA CYS A 305 4.94 9.18 -5.15
C CYS A 305 4.58 7.84 -4.49
N ILE A 306 3.28 7.57 -4.33
CA ILE A 306 2.79 6.34 -3.69
C ILE A 306 3.11 5.09 -4.52
N VAL A 307 3.05 5.15 -5.86
CA VAL A 307 3.41 4.00 -6.70
C VAL A 307 4.87 3.61 -6.46
N HIS A 308 5.74 4.60 -6.27
CA HIS A 308 7.14 4.35 -5.96
C HIS A 308 7.32 3.79 -4.55
N ASP A 309 6.61 4.30 -3.55
CA ASP A 309 6.70 3.85 -2.14
C ASP A 309 5.35 3.29 -1.63
N SER A 310 4.89 2.21 -2.28
CA SER A 310 3.57 1.63 -2.01
C SER A 310 3.54 0.80 -0.73
N THR A 311 4.70 0.42 -0.23
CA THR A 311 4.89 -0.45 0.93
C THR A 311 5.33 0.37 2.13
N GLY A 312 4.43 1.18 2.69
CA GLY A 312 4.59 1.58 4.08
C GLY A 312 4.76 0.34 4.98
N ASN A 313 5.12 0.53 6.26
CA ASN A 313 5.37 -0.54 7.24
C ASN A 313 4.13 -1.41 7.61
N PHE A 314 3.04 -1.31 6.85
CA PHE A 314 1.73 -1.88 7.16
C PHE A 314 1.34 -3.09 6.31
N LYS A 315 2.17 -3.46 5.32
CA LYS A 315 1.95 -4.63 4.48
C LYS A 315 2.59 -5.85 5.13
N ARG A 316 1.81 -6.90 5.37
CA ARG A 316 2.33 -8.20 5.82
C ARG A 316 3.26 -8.75 4.74
N SER A 317 4.48 -9.16 5.09
CA SER A 317 5.32 -9.95 4.19
C SER A 317 4.64 -11.29 3.93
N LYS A 318 4.49 -11.69 2.66
CA LYS A 318 4.21 -13.09 2.37
C LYS A 318 5.48 -13.85 2.74
N SER A 319 5.42 -14.80 3.67
CA SER A 319 6.54 -15.73 3.82
C SER A 319 6.55 -16.61 2.58
N ASP A 320 7.56 -16.44 1.73
CA ASP A 320 7.87 -17.39 0.67
C ASP A 320 8.34 -18.71 1.29
N SER A 321 7.39 -19.60 1.58
CA SER A 321 7.56 -21.06 1.60
C SER A 321 6.28 -21.76 2.08
N ASN A 322 5.72 -22.60 1.20
CA ASN A 322 4.66 -23.59 1.41
C ASN A 322 3.24 -23.05 1.62
N PHE A 323 2.60 -22.67 0.50
CA PHE A 323 1.15 -22.54 0.37
C PHE A 323 0.43 -23.67 1.14
N PHE A 324 -0.51 -23.27 1.98
CA PHE A 324 -1.31 -24.17 2.81
C PHE A 324 -2.77 -23.85 2.59
N ASN A 325 -3.54 -24.85 2.17
CA ASN A 325 -4.97 -24.73 1.98
C ASN A 325 -5.72 -25.35 3.17
N PRO A 326 -6.23 -24.54 4.12
CA PRO A 326 -6.95 -25.03 5.29
C PRO A 326 -8.43 -25.36 5.02
N TYR A 327 -8.91 -25.19 3.79
CA TYR A 327 -10.34 -25.25 3.50
C TYR A 327 -10.79 -26.67 3.13
N SER A 328 -11.86 -27.13 3.77
CA SER A 328 -12.58 -28.33 3.34
C SER A 328 -13.34 -28.07 2.04
N VAL A 329 -13.71 -29.14 1.31
CA VAL A 329 -14.50 -29.05 0.08
C VAL A 329 -15.81 -28.28 0.30
N ALA A 330 -16.52 -28.55 1.40
CA ALA A 330 -17.77 -27.86 1.75
C ALA A 330 -17.55 -26.38 2.04
N GLN A 331 -16.43 -26.01 2.69
CA GLN A 331 -16.08 -24.61 2.93
C GLN A 331 -15.78 -23.88 1.62
N LYS A 332 -15.03 -24.51 0.70
CA LYS A 332 -14.74 -23.96 -0.63
C LYS A 332 -16.02 -23.71 -1.42
N GLN A 333 -16.93 -24.68 -1.45
CA GLN A 333 -18.22 -24.56 -2.12
C GLN A 333 -19.04 -23.39 -1.53
N ASN A 334 -19.18 -23.32 -0.21
CA ASN A 334 -19.90 -22.23 0.46
C ASN A 334 -19.29 -20.86 0.12
N ILE A 335 -17.96 -20.70 0.20
CA ILE A 335 -17.30 -19.43 -0.13
C ILE A 335 -17.53 -19.07 -1.61
N THR A 336 -17.33 -20.02 -2.53
CA THR A 336 -17.55 -19.82 -3.96
C THR A 336 -18.98 -19.40 -4.29
N GLU A 337 -19.98 -20.00 -3.64
CA GLU A 337 -21.38 -19.57 -3.77
C GLU A 337 -21.59 -18.13 -3.30
N LYS A 338 -20.94 -17.70 -2.22
CA LYS A 338 -21.02 -16.30 -1.77
C LYS A 338 -20.41 -15.34 -2.79
N ILE A 339 -19.29 -15.71 -3.40
CA ILE A 339 -18.64 -14.90 -4.46
C ILE A 339 -19.59 -14.72 -5.64
N LYS A 340 -20.18 -15.82 -6.14
CA LYS A 340 -21.15 -15.80 -7.25
C LYS A 340 -22.37 -14.94 -6.92
N LYS A 341 -22.93 -15.09 -5.70
CA LYS A 341 -24.05 -14.26 -5.24
C LYS A 341 -23.70 -12.77 -5.17
N LEU A 342 -22.48 -12.41 -4.78
CA LEU A 342 -22.06 -11.00 -4.79
C LEU A 342 -21.87 -10.48 -6.23
N GLN A 343 -21.29 -11.31 -7.12
CA GLN A 343 -21.18 -10.98 -8.55
C GLN A 343 -22.53 -10.66 -9.17
N GLU A 344 -23.55 -11.46 -8.91
CA GLU A 344 -24.93 -11.20 -9.37
C GLU A 344 -25.45 -9.85 -8.86
N VAL A 345 -25.27 -9.55 -7.57
CA VAL A 345 -25.70 -8.28 -6.97
C VAL A 345 -24.96 -7.09 -7.60
N LEU A 346 -23.66 -7.21 -7.84
CA LEU A 346 -22.87 -6.15 -8.48
C LEU A 346 -23.33 -5.89 -9.91
N LEU A 347 -23.55 -6.94 -10.71
CA LEU A 347 -24.05 -6.85 -12.08
C LEU A 347 -25.42 -6.17 -12.15
N GLN A 348 -26.34 -6.57 -11.26
CA GLN A 348 -27.69 -5.98 -11.18
C GLN A 348 -27.68 -4.47 -10.86
N ASN A 349 -26.60 -3.97 -10.24
CA ASN A 349 -26.44 -2.55 -9.88
C ASN A 349 -25.43 -1.83 -10.78
N SER A 350 -25.02 -2.44 -11.91
CA SER A 350 -24.03 -1.89 -12.84
C SER A 350 -22.70 -1.49 -12.17
N LEU A 351 -22.29 -2.27 -11.15
CA LEU A 351 -21.03 -2.10 -10.45
C LEU A 351 -19.97 -3.08 -10.98
N PRO A 352 -18.67 -2.74 -10.89
CA PRO A 352 -17.60 -3.62 -11.37
C PRO A 352 -17.60 -4.93 -10.59
N VAL A 353 -17.50 -6.04 -11.32
CA VAL A 353 -17.43 -7.39 -10.75
C VAL A 353 -16.01 -7.70 -10.23
N PRO A 354 -15.85 -8.66 -9.29
CA PRO A 354 -14.54 -9.04 -8.80
C PRO A 354 -13.67 -9.67 -9.90
N PRO A 355 -12.33 -9.53 -9.83
CA PRO A 355 -11.40 -10.18 -10.73
C PRO A 355 -11.62 -11.70 -10.83
N THR A 356 -11.25 -12.29 -11.97
CA THR A 356 -11.40 -13.74 -12.20
C THR A 356 -10.64 -14.58 -11.17
N SER A 357 -9.56 -14.04 -10.58
CA SER A 357 -8.80 -14.64 -9.49
C SER A 357 -9.63 -14.96 -8.24
N TYR A 358 -10.84 -14.41 -8.10
CA TYR A 358 -11.76 -14.79 -7.02
C TYR A 358 -12.31 -16.22 -7.20
N LEU A 359 -12.40 -16.69 -8.45
CA LEU A 359 -12.91 -18.02 -8.81
C LEU A 359 -11.83 -18.91 -9.47
N GLN A 360 -10.68 -18.34 -9.83
CA GLN A 360 -9.53 -19.03 -10.41
C GLN A 360 -8.31 -18.78 -9.51
N ASN A 361 -8.27 -19.42 -8.34
CA ASN A 361 -7.18 -19.27 -7.37
C ASN A 361 -6.71 -20.64 -6.86
N GLU A 362 -5.54 -20.62 -6.23
CA GLU A 362 -4.88 -21.78 -5.62
C GLU A 362 -5.72 -22.56 -4.57
N TYR A 363 -6.84 -22.00 -4.10
CA TYR A 363 -7.71 -22.71 -3.16
C TYR A 363 -8.71 -23.65 -3.86
N LEU A 364 -9.06 -23.38 -5.12
CA LEU A 364 -10.05 -24.09 -5.94
C LEU A 364 -9.34 -24.97 -6.96
#